data_AF-A0A0X8JU02-F1
#
_entry.id   AF-A0A0X8JU02-F1
#
_cell.length_a   1.000
_cell.length_b   1.000
_cell.length_c   1.000
_cell.angle_alpha   90.00
_cell.angle_beta   90.00
_cell.angle_gamma   90.00
#
_symmetry.space_group_name_H-M   'P 1'
#
loop_
_entity.id
_entity.type
_entity.pdbx_description
1 polymer ?
#
loop_
_entity_poly.entity_id
_entity_poly.type
_entity_poly.pdbx_seq_one_letter_code
_entity_poly.pdbx_strand_id
1 'polypeptide(L)'
;MKKILLGMLFFIFLTSCGNSSEKTVSKFIDNLKAGKTSEAGKYTTDENFEKNFKQTYDNQSQELLFKSLLKNINYKIVKSEKQSEDTSIVTVEVENIDTKKFFLQFFKNISSNTFSKTSPKKTSEEILKETLEDKDLPKAKNTTKFMVKKSSDTEKIALTGENLEVLLGKINTTFSNLDTILPKDENSESDND
;
A
#
# COMPACT_ATOMS: atom_id res chain seq x y z
N MET A 1 49.35 27.52 2.72
CA MET A 1 48.19 26.79 3.28
C MET A 1 46.88 27.45 2.86
N LYS A 2 46.46 27.34 1.58
CA LYS A 2 45.25 28.00 1.05
C LYS A 2 44.34 27.06 0.23
N LYS A 3 44.60 25.75 0.22
CA LYS A 3 43.89 24.79 -0.65
C LYS A 3 42.95 23.82 0.10
N ILE A 4 42.85 23.92 1.43
CA ILE A 4 42.00 23.02 2.24
C ILE A 4 40.63 23.65 2.56
N LEU A 5 40.45 24.96 2.39
CA LEU A 5 39.21 25.64 2.75
C LEU A 5 38.09 25.55 1.69
N LEU A 6 38.39 25.10 0.47
CA LEU A 6 37.41 25.10 -0.64
C LEU A 6 36.60 23.79 -0.71
N GLY A 7 37.08 22.71 -0.10
CA GLY A 7 36.39 21.41 -0.10
C GLY A 7 35.29 21.26 0.95
N MET A 8 35.25 22.14 1.96
CA MET A 8 34.28 22.07 3.07
C MET A 8 33.03 22.93 2.82
N LEU A 9 33.06 23.83 1.83
CA LEU A 9 31.95 24.75 1.53
C LEU A 9 30.89 24.14 0.59
N PHE A 10 31.20 23.03 -0.10
CA PHE A 10 30.27 22.38 -1.03
C PHE A 10 29.27 21.42 -0.37
N PHE A 11 29.44 21.09 0.91
CA PHE A 11 28.51 20.21 1.64
C PHE A 11 27.33 20.95 2.31
N ILE A 12 27.34 22.28 2.34
CA ILE A 12 26.32 23.07 3.06
C ILE A 12 25.14 23.49 2.15
N PHE A 13 25.23 23.25 0.84
CA PHE A 13 24.14 23.55 -0.11
C PHE A 13 23.23 22.35 -0.45
N LEU A 14 23.39 21.20 0.23
CA LEU A 14 22.51 20.04 0.09
C LEU A 14 21.45 19.92 1.18
N THR A 15 21.25 20.94 2.01
CA THR A 15 19.95 21.17 2.64
C THR A 15 18.99 21.73 1.60
N SER A 16 18.80 20.99 0.50
CA SER A 16 17.54 21.10 -0.22
C SER A 16 16.49 20.88 0.85
N CYS A 17 15.80 21.97 1.20
CA CYS A 17 14.60 21.95 1.98
C CYS A 17 13.58 21.21 1.13
N GLY A 18 13.74 19.88 0.99
CA GLY A 18 12.84 19.02 0.24
C GLY A 18 11.44 19.38 0.69
N ASN A 19 10.58 19.64 -0.29
CA ASN A 19 9.28 20.26 -0.10
C ASN A 19 8.61 19.63 1.13
N SER A 20 8.27 20.44 2.12
CA SER A 20 7.73 19.97 3.41
C SER A 20 6.59 18.97 3.21
N SER A 21 5.82 19.15 2.14
CA SER A 21 4.67 18.32 1.83
C SER A 21 5.07 16.93 1.35
N GLU A 22 6.12 16.84 0.54
CA GLU A 22 6.67 15.56 0.10
C GLU A 22 7.23 14.78 1.28
N LYS A 23 7.98 15.45 2.17
CA LYS A 23 8.51 14.83 3.40
C LYS A 23 7.41 14.33 4.33
N THR A 24 6.33 15.10 4.49
CA THR A 24 5.17 14.71 5.30
C THR A 24 4.54 13.44 4.74
N VAL A 25 4.32 13.38 3.42
CA VAL A 25 3.76 12.20 2.75
C VAL A 25 4.71 11.00 2.84
N SER A 26 6.01 11.18 2.60
CA SER A 26 7.00 10.12 2.76
C SER A 26 7.01 9.56 4.17
N LYS A 27 7.08 10.41 5.20
CA LYS A 27 7.09 9.96 6.60
C LYS A 27 5.82 9.22 6.98
N PHE A 28 4.65 9.63 6.49
CA PHE A 28 3.42 8.89 6.69
C PHE A 28 3.50 7.48 6.08
N ILE A 29 3.86 7.38 4.80
CA ILE A 29 3.92 6.11 4.07
C ILE A 29 4.99 5.19 4.67
N ASP A 30 6.18 5.72 5.00
CA ASP A 30 7.29 4.96 5.58
C ASP A 30 6.93 4.37 6.95
N ASN A 31 6.22 5.13 7.80
CA ASN A 31 5.75 4.62 9.08
C ASN A 31 4.66 3.55 8.90
N LEU A 32 3.74 3.71 7.96
CA LEU A 32 2.75 2.67 7.65
C LEU A 32 3.40 1.40 7.13
N LYS A 33 4.33 1.51 6.18
CA LYS A 33 5.12 0.40 5.66
C LYS A 33 5.83 -0.37 6.77
N ALA A 34 6.32 0.34 7.79
CA ALA A 34 6.96 -0.23 8.97
C ALA A 34 5.98 -0.77 10.04
N GLY A 35 4.66 -0.70 9.79
CA GLY A 35 3.63 -1.10 10.76
C GLY A 35 3.50 -0.16 11.98
N LYS A 36 4.09 1.03 11.91
CA LYS A 36 4.09 2.02 12.99
C LYS A 36 2.88 2.96 12.87
N THR A 37 1.68 2.42 13.04
CA THR A 37 0.42 3.15 12.85
C THR A 37 0.32 4.43 13.67
N SER A 38 0.75 4.41 14.94
CA SER A 38 0.74 5.59 15.82
C SER A 38 1.66 6.70 15.29
N GLU A 39 2.86 6.33 14.81
CA GLU A 39 3.80 7.28 14.20
C GLU A 39 3.28 7.83 12.87
N ALA A 40 2.62 7.00 12.07
CA ALA A 40 1.97 7.45 10.83
C ALA A 40 0.87 8.47 11.13
N GLY A 41 0.03 8.22 12.14
CA GLY A 41 -1.09 9.08 12.52
C GLY A 41 -0.69 10.54 12.82
N LYS A 42 0.53 10.77 13.32
CA LYS A 42 1.07 12.11 13.59
C LYS A 42 1.12 13.02 12.36
N TYR A 43 1.23 12.44 11.17
CA TYR A 43 1.31 13.15 9.89
C TYR A 43 -0.05 13.38 9.23
N THR A 44 -1.15 13.05 9.91
CA THR A 44 -2.51 13.14 9.35
C THR A 44 -3.33 14.18 10.11
N THR A 45 -4.35 14.73 9.46
CA THR A 45 -5.37 15.57 10.11
C THR A 45 -6.45 14.74 10.82
N ASP A 46 -6.46 13.42 10.65
CA ASP A 46 -7.42 12.53 11.31
C ASP A 46 -6.90 12.12 12.69
N GLU A 47 -7.44 12.75 13.73
CA GLU A 47 -7.09 12.47 15.13
C GLU A 47 -7.46 11.04 15.55
N ASN A 48 -8.40 10.41 14.85
CA ASN A 48 -8.83 9.04 15.11
C ASN A 48 -8.13 8.01 14.19
N PHE A 49 -7.14 8.43 13.40
CA PHE A 49 -6.47 7.55 12.43
C PHE A 49 -5.96 6.27 13.09
N GLU A 50 -5.26 6.37 14.21
CA GLU A 50 -4.71 5.20 14.89
C GLU A 50 -5.82 4.22 15.29
N LYS A 51 -6.89 4.72 15.91
CA LYS A 51 -8.02 3.91 16.34
C LYS A 51 -8.73 3.23 15.16
N ASN A 52 -8.92 3.96 14.06
CA ASN A 52 -9.65 3.49 12.89
C ASN A 52 -8.82 2.56 12.00
N PHE A 53 -7.50 2.78 11.94
CA PHE A 53 -6.59 1.98 11.12
C PHE A 53 -6.02 0.77 11.88
N LYS A 54 -6.00 0.79 13.22
CA LYS A 54 -5.53 -0.34 14.02
C LYS A 54 -6.35 -1.58 13.69
N GLN A 55 -5.67 -2.58 13.12
CA GLN A 55 -6.28 -3.84 12.78
C GLN A 55 -6.26 -4.77 14.00
N THR A 56 -7.40 -5.41 14.25
CA THR A 56 -7.48 -6.64 15.03
C THR A 56 -7.54 -7.81 14.06
N TYR A 57 -6.66 -8.79 14.23
CA TYR A 57 -6.63 -9.97 13.38
C TYR A 57 -7.39 -11.10 14.08
N ASP A 58 -8.31 -11.74 13.37
CA ASP A 58 -9.02 -12.90 13.89
C ASP A 58 -8.15 -14.16 13.83
N ASN A 59 -7.17 -14.19 12.92
CA ASN A 59 -6.27 -15.32 12.71
C ASN A 59 -4.94 -14.91 12.07
N GLN A 60 -3.98 -15.84 12.10
CA GLN A 60 -2.62 -15.66 11.55
C GLN A 60 -2.61 -15.38 10.05
N SER A 61 -3.58 -15.90 9.28
CA SER A 61 -3.68 -15.64 7.83
C SER A 61 -4.02 -14.18 7.52
N GLN A 62 -4.99 -13.60 8.24
CA GLN A 62 -5.31 -12.17 8.13
C GLN A 62 -4.11 -11.29 8.49
N GLU A 63 -3.44 -11.62 9.60
CA GLU A 63 -2.24 -10.90 10.04
C GLU A 63 -1.12 -10.97 9.00
N LEU A 64 -0.85 -12.17 8.46
CA LEU A 64 0.20 -12.40 7.47
C LEU A 64 -0.07 -11.63 6.17
N LEU A 65 -1.32 -11.64 5.69
CA LEU A 65 -1.73 -10.89 4.50
C LEU A 65 -1.57 -9.39 4.72
N PHE A 66 -2.11 -8.85 5.81
CA PHE A 66 -2.09 -7.41 6.06
C PHE A 66 -0.66 -6.89 6.26
N LYS A 67 0.17 -7.58 7.05
CA LYS A 67 1.59 -7.26 7.19
C LYS A 67 2.33 -7.35 5.85
N SER A 68 1.96 -8.31 5.01
CA SER A 68 2.55 -8.43 3.67
C SER A 68 2.14 -7.28 2.76
N LEU A 69 0.92 -6.76 2.84
CA LEU A 69 0.53 -5.55 2.10
C LEU A 69 1.35 -4.34 2.56
N LEU A 70 1.49 -4.12 3.87
CA LEU A 70 2.27 -2.99 4.40
C LEU A 70 3.75 -3.08 3.98
N LYS A 71 4.40 -4.24 4.16
CA LYS A 71 5.84 -4.38 3.84
C LYS A 71 6.14 -4.17 2.36
N ASN A 72 5.18 -4.50 1.49
CA ASN A 72 5.32 -4.46 0.04
C ASN A 72 4.99 -3.10 -0.57
N ILE A 73 4.65 -2.08 0.23
CA ILE A 73 4.53 -0.71 -0.25
C ILE A 73 5.89 -0.25 -0.79
N ASN A 74 5.99 -0.07 -2.10
CA ASN A 74 7.06 0.65 -2.76
C ASN A 74 6.45 1.89 -3.41
N TYR A 75 7.07 3.06 -3.25
CA TYR A 75 6.46 4.29 -3.76
C TYR A 75 7.49 5.26 -4.30
N LYS A 76 7.00 6.12 -5.19
CA LYS A 76 7.74 7.24 -5.75
C LYS A 76 6.84 8.47 -5.74
N ILE A 77 7.33 9.55 -5.13
CA ILE A 77 6.72 10.86 -5.30
C ILE A 77 6.98 11.31 -6.74
N VAL A 78 5.90 11.53 -7.49
CA VAL A 78 5.97 11.91 -8.91
C VAL A 78 6.06 13.42 -9.06
N LYS A 79 5.24 14.15 -8.31
CA LYS A 79 5.22 15.62 -8.30
C LYS A 79 4.55 16.16 -7.04
N SER A 80 4.87 17.39 -6.69
CA SER A 80 4.19 18.18 -5.67
C SER A 80 3.80 19.54 -6.26
N GLU A 81 2.53 19.90 -6.12
CA GLU A 81 1.95 21.10 -6.70
C GLU A 81 1.23 21.91 -5.62
N LYS A 82 1.70 23.14 -5.39
CA LYS A 82 1.02 24.09 -4.51
C LYS A 82 -0.32 24.50 -5.14
N GLN A 83 -1.41 24.35 -4.38
CA GLN A 83 -2.76 24.76 -4.79
C GLN A 83 -3.14 26.13 -4.20
N SER A 84 -2.68 26.41 -2.99
CA SER A 84 -2.87 27.67 -2.28
C SER A 84 -1.72 27.89 -1.29
N GLU A 85 -1.72 28.99 -0.54
CA GLU A 85 -0.69 29.25 0.49
C GLU A 85 -0.51 28.11 1.48
N ASP A 86 -1.62 27.48 1.87
CA ASP A 86 -1.68 26.46 2.92
C ASP A 86 -2.01 25.06 2.40
N THR A 87 -2.02 24.83 1.08
CA THR A 87 -2.38 23.53 0.51
C THR A 87 -1.50 23.14 -0.66
N SER A 88 -1.01 21.92 -0.60
CA SER A 88 -0.25 21.25 -1.65
C SER A 88 -0.87 19.90 -1.99
N ILE A 89 -0.73 19.47 -3.24
CA ILE A 89 -1.09 18.13 -3.68
C ILE A 89 0.20 17.39 -4.04
N VAL A 90 0.44 16.27 -3.37
CA VAL A 90 1.56 15.37 -3.66
C VAL A 90 1.03 14.16 -4.40
N THR A 91 1.44 13.99 -5.65
CA THR A 91 1.09 12.83 -6.48
C THR A 91 2.11 11.72 -6.25
N VAL A 92 1.64 10.53 -5.90
CA VAL A 92 2.48 9.38 -5.55
C VAL A 92 2.11 8.19 -6.41
N GLU A 93 3.09 7.59 -7.07
CA GLU A 93 2.98 6.26 -7.65
C GLU A 93 3.31 5.24 -6.57
N VAL A 94 2.43 4.27 -6.36
CA VAL A 94 2.54 3.19 -5.38
C VAL A 94 2.50 1.85 -6.12
N GLU A 95 3.52 1.05 -5.92
CA GLU A 95 3.58 -0.35 -6.27
C GLU A 95 3.31 -1.19 -5.01
N ASN A 96 2.38 -2.13 -5.12
CA ASN A 96 2.11 -3.11 -4.06
C ASN A 96 1.64 -4.44 -4.69
N ILE A 97 1.28 -5.42 -3.87
CA ILE A 97 0.63 -6.67 -4.27
C ILE A 97 -0.62 -6.33 -5.08
N ASP A 98 -0.72 -6.89 -6.28
CA ASP A 98 -1.96 -6.90 -7.06
C ASP A 98 -2.92 -7.89 -6.37
N THR A 99 -3.75 -7.37 -5.47
CA THR A 99 -4.59 -8.22 -4.61
C THR A 99 -5.55 -9.08 -5.42
N LYS A 100 -6.06 -8.59 -6.55
CA LYS A 100 -6.93 -9.37 -7.45
C LYS A 100 -6.18 -10.58 -8.01
N LYS A 101 -5.01 -10.37 -8.63
CA LYS A 101 -4.22 -11.49 -9.18
C LYS A 101 -3.70 -12.42 -8.10
N PHE A 102 -3.31 -11.87 -6.96
CA PHE A 102 -2.88 -12.64 -5.79
C PHE A 102 -3.97 -13.60 -5.32
N PHE A 103 -5.21 -13.13 -5.14
CA PHE A 103 -6.31 -14.01 -4.72
C PHE A 103 -6.67 -15.05 -5.77
N LEU A 104 -6.59 -14.72 -7.06
CA LEU A 104 -6.75 -15.71 -8.14
C LEU A 104 -5.68 -16.80 -8.08
N GLN A 105 -4.41 -16.45 -7.86
CA GLN A 105 -3.32 -17.41 -7.71
C GLN A 105 -3.49 -18.24 -6.44
N PHE A 106 -3.83 -17.61 -5.32
CA PHE A 106 -4.10 -18.29 -4.06
C PHE A 106 -5.24 -19.31 -4.21
N PHE A 107 -6.37 -18.91 -4.80
CA PHE A 107 -7.50 -19.80 -5.07
C PHE A 107 -7.11 -20.96 -5.98
N LYS A 108 -6.39 -20.69 -7.08
CA LYS A 108 -5.87 -21.73 -7.98
C LYS A 108 -4.98 -22.74 -7.24
N ASN A 109 -4.12 -22.27 -6.33
CA ASN A 109 -3.24 -23.13 -5.54
C ASN A 109 -4.02 -23.98 -4.54
N ILE A 110 -5.06 -23.41 -3.89
CA ILE A 110 -5.99 -24.14 -3.03
C ILE A 110 -6.69 -25.24 -3.82
N SER A 111 -7.30 -24.92 -4.96
CA SER A 111 -8.01 -25.90 -5.81
C SER A 111 -7.06 -27.00 -6.28
N SER A 112 -5.87 -26.63 -6.76
CA SER A 112 -4.86 -27.60 -7.22
C SER A 112 -4.41 -28.52 -6.09
N ASN A 113 -4.18 -27.98 -4.89
CA ASN A 113 -3.84 -28.76 -3.71
C ASN A 113 -4.99 -29.71 -3.34
N THR A 114 -6.24 -29.25 -3.30
CA THR A 114 -7.40 -30.08 -2.94
C THR A 114 -7.62 -31.23 -3.91
N PHE A 115 -7.63 -30.96 -5.22
CA PHE A 115 -7.99 -31.96 -6.24
C PHE A 115 -6.82 -32.78 -6.78
N SER A 116 -5.56 -32.48 -6.41
CA SER A 116 -4.42 -33.33 -6.80
C SER A 116 -4.52 -34.73 -6.20
N LYS A 117 -3.88 -35.72 -6.81
CA LYS A 117 -3.78 -37.08 -6.24
C LYS A 117 -2.59 -37.25 -5.27
N THR A 118 -1.86 -36.17 -4.98
CA THR A 118 -0.68 -36.19 -4.11
C THR A 118 -1.07 -35.98 -2.64
N SER A 119 -0.48 -36.79 -1.76
CA SER A 119 -0.51 -36.66 -0.30
C SER A 119 0.92 -36.37 0.22
N PRO A 120 1.10 -35.59 1.30
CA PRO A 120 0.08 -34.90 2.10
C PRO A 120 -0.42 -33.59 1.45
N LYS A 121 -1.64 -33.19 1.83
CA LYS A 121 -2.25 -31.91 1.45
C LYS A 121 -1.72 -30.78 2.32
N LYS A 122 -1.45 -29.63 1.72
CA LYS A 122 -1.14 -28.39 2.46
C LYS A 122 -2.42 -27.76 3.01
N THR A 123 -2.30 -27.10 4.14
CA THR A 123 -3.34 -26.24 4.71
C THR A 123 -3.47 -24.94 3.92
N SER A 124 -4.61 -24.27 4.06
CA SER A 124 -4.82 -22.96 3.42
C SER A 124 -3.81 -21.91 3.87
N GLU A 125 -3.34 -22.00 5.12
CA GLU A 125 -2.35 -21.08 5.67
C GLU A 125 -0.95 -21.31 5.06
N GLU A 126 -0.53 -22.57 4.89
CA GLU A 126 0.72 -22.89 4.20
C GLU A 126 0.69 -22.40 2.75
N ILE A 127 -0.44 -22.61 2.05
CA ILE A 127 -0.60 -22.15 0.67
C ILE A 127 -0.60 -20.62 0.61
N LEU A 128 -1.22 -19.93 1.58
CA LEU A 128 -1.21 -18.47 1.65
C LEU A 128 0.22 -17.96 1.81
N LYS A 129 0.97 -18.54 2.75
CA LYS A 129 2.36 -18.19 3.01
C LYS A 129 3.23 -18.41 1.76
N GLU A 130 3.13 -19.57 1.13
CA GLU A 130 3.87 -19.87 -0.10
C GLU A 130 3.51 -18.90 -1.23
N THR A 131 2.23 -18.55 -1.38
CA THR A 131 1.78 -17.59 -2.41
C THR A 131 2.32 -16.17 -2.12
N LEU A 132 2.44 -15.77 -0.85
CA LEU A 132 3.00 -14.48 -0.44
C LEU A 132 4.54 -14.42 -0.52
N GLU A 133 5.21 -15.57 -0.47
CA GLU A 133 6.67 -15.73 -0.57
C GLU A 133 7.13 -16.06 -1.99
N ASP A 134 6.20 -16.25 -2.93
CA ASP A 134 6.48 -16.54 -4.33
C ASP A 134 7.32 -15.41 -4.96
N LYS A 135 8.31 -15.80 -5.77
CA LYS A 135 9.17 -14.85 -6.50
C LYS A 135 8.39 -14.06 -7.55
N ASP A 136 7.33 -14.67 -8.07
CA ASP A 136 6.43 -14.09 -9.06
C ASP A 136 5.18 -13.49 -8.40
N LEU A 137 5.25 -13.14 -7.10
CA LEU A 137 4.18 -12.46 -6.36
C LEU A 137 3.66 -11.27 -7.17
N PRO A 138 2.41 -11.29 -7.64
CA PRO A 138 1.93 -10.30 -8.59
C PRO A 138 1.90 -8.90 -7.99
N LYS A 139 2.39 -7.92 -8.75
CA LYS A 139 2.46 -6.51 -8.38
C LYS A 139 1.63 -5.65 -9.32
N ALA A 140 1.08 -4.56 -8.78
CA ALA A 140 0.40 -3.53 -9.55
C ALA A 140 0.86 -2.15 -9.10
N LYS A 141 0.96 -1.25 -10.07
CA LYS A 141 1.24 0.17 -9.85
C LYS A 141 -0.05 0.96 -9.95
N ASN A 142 -0.29 1.82 -8.96
CA ASN A 142 -1.42 2.72 -8.90
C ASN A 142 -0.94 4.10 -8.50
N THR A 143 -1.64 5.13 -8.95
CA THR A 143 -1.34 6.52 -8.54
C THR A 143 -2.41 6.98 -7.56
N THR A 144 -2.01 7.73 -6.54
CA THR A 144 -2.92 8.46 -5.67
C THR A 144 -2.38 9.86 -5.38
N LYS A 145 -3.26 10.75 -4.91
CA LYS A 145 -2.93 12.13 -4.60
C LYS A 145 -3.19 12.41 -3.13
N PHE A 146 -2.16 12.85 -2.42
CA PHE A 146 -2.25 13.27 -1.03
C PHE A 146 -2.43 14.78 -0.96
N MET A 147 -3.52 15.20 -0.33
CA MET A 147 -3.70 16.61 0.03
C MET A 147 -2.96 16.88 1.33
N VAL A 148 -1.99 17.79 1.27
CA VAL A 148 -1.24 18.25 2.45
C VAL A 148 -1.73 19.65 2.79
N LYS A 149 -2.18 19.81 4.03
CA LYS A 149 -2.62 21.07 4.61
C LYS A 149 -1.56 21.58 5.57
N LYS A 150 -1.18 22.84 5.40
CA LYS A 150 -0.35 23.58 6.34
C LYS A 150 -1.27 24.21 7.39
N SER A 151 -0.92 24.03 8.66
CA SER A 151 -1.51 24.76 9.77
C SER A 151 -0.35 25.19 10.66
N SER A 152 -0.13 26.50 10.77
CA SER A 152 1.06 27.09 11.39
C SER A 152 2.37 26.55 10.78
N ASP A 153 3.30 26.05 11.60
CA ASP A 153 4.58 25.47 11.17
C ASP A 153 4.51 23.97 10.89
N THR A 154 3.31 23.38 10.90
CA THR A 154 3.12 21.94 10.70
C THR A 154 2.33 21.65 9.43
N GLU A 155 2.71 20.58 8.75
CA GLU A 155 2.00 20.06 7.60
C GLU A 155 1.44 18.67 7.91
N LYS A 156 0.19 18.46 7.51
CA LYS A 156 -0.54 17.21 7.74
C LYS A 156 -1.34 16.81 6.52
N ILE A 157 -1.53 15.51 6.38
CA ILE A 157 -2.26 14.89 5.28
C ILE A 157 -3.75 14.85 5.63
N ALA A 158 -4.58 15.43 4.76
CA ALA A 158 -6.01 15.15 4.75
C ALA A 158 -6.24 13.82 4.03
N LEU A 159 -6.19 12.72 4.78
CA LEU A 159 -6.29 11.37 4.23
C LEU A 159 -7.68 11.09 3.65
N THR A 160 -7.70 10.36 2.55
CA THR A 160 -8.91 9.81 1.94
C THR A 160 -8.90 8.28 2.00
N GLY A 161 -10.08 7.68 1.84
CA GLY A 161 -10.19 6.22 1.68
C GLY A 161 -9.41 5.70 0.48
N GLU A 162 -9.39 6.46 -0.63
CA GLU A 162 -8.60 6.15 -1.83
C GLU A 162 -7.10 6.05 -1.53
N ASN A 163 -6.56 6.96 -0.70
CA ASN A 163 -5.14 6.93 -0.35
C ASN A 163 -4.78 5.61 0.35
N LEU A 164 -5.57 5.19 1.34
CA LEU A 164 -5.34 3.95 2.07
C LEU A 164 -5.58 2.72 1.19
N GLU A 165 -6.60 2.78 0.34
CA GLU A 165 -6.91 1.71 -0.60
C GLU A 165 -5.77 1.46 -1.59
N VAL A 166 -5.21 2.52 -2.20
CA VAL A 166 -4.06 2.42 -3.10
C VAL A 166 -2.82 1.91 -2.35
N LEU A 167 -2.56 2.40 -1.14
CA LEU A 167 -1.45 1.92 -0.32
C LEU A 167 -1.59 0.43 0.05
N LEU A 168 -2.81 -0.07 0.22
CA LEU A 168 -3.10 -1.47 0.60
C LEU A 168 -3.43 -2.36 -0.61
N GLY A 169 -2.94 -2.02 -1.81
CA GLY A 169 -3.08 -2.87 -2.99
C GLY A 169 -4.52 -3.06 -3.46
N LYS A 170 -5.42 -2.14 -3.11
CA LYS A 170 -6.85 -2.16 -3.44
C LYS A 170 -7.63 -3.35 -2.87
N ILE A 171 -7.22 -3.85 -1.70
CA ILE A 171 -7.84 -5.03 -1.07
C ILE A 171 -9.36 -4.90 -0.88
N ASN A 172 -9.86 -3.73 -0.48
CA ASN A 172 -11.30 -3.50 -0.28
C ASN A 172 -12.09 -3.57 -1.59
N THR A 173 -11.61 -2.89 -2.65
CA THR A 173 -12.16 -3.04 -4.01
C THR A 173 -12.14 -4.51 -4.45
N THR A 174 -11.06 -5.24 -4.21
CA THR A 174 -10.96 -6.65 -4.58
C THR A 174 -12.02 -7.50 -3.87
N PHE A 175 -12.23 -7.30 -2.57
CA PHE A 175 -13.27 -8.02 -1.83
C PHE A 175 -14.70 -7.61 -2.23
N SER A 176 -14.91 -6.33 -2.54
CA SER A 176 -16.22 -5.83 -2.95
C SER A 176 -16.65 -6.31 -4.34
N ASN A 177 -15.70 -6.79 -5.15
CA ASN A 177 -15.94 -7.25 -6.53
C ASN A 177 -15.64 -8.74 -6.70
N LEU A 178 -15.67 -9.55 -5.63
CA LEU A 178 -15.37 -10.99 -5.68
C LEU A 178 -16.23 -11.75 -6.69
N ASP A 179 -17.49 -11.36 -6.82
CA ASP A 179 -18.47 -11.87 -7.78
C ASP A 179 -18.04 -11.70 -9.25
N THR A 180 -17.23 -10.67 -9.54
CA THR A 180 -16.70 -10.40 -10.89
C THR A 180 -15.27 -10.92 -11.10
N ILE A 181 -14.61 -11.39 -10.05
CA ILE A 181 -13.24 -11.91 -10.10
C ILE A 181 -13.22 -13.38 -10.50
N LEU A 182 -14.23 -14.14 -10.07
CA LEU A 182 -14.41 -15.51 -10.53
C LEU A 182 -14.92 -15.50 -11.98
N PRO A 183 -14.49 -16.45 -12.82
CA PRO A 183 -15.09 -16.62 -14.14
C PRO A 183 -16.61 -16.75 -13.97
N LYS A 184 -17.38 -15.97 -14.73
CA LYS A 184 -18.82 -16.23 -14.83
C LYS A 184 -18.99 -17.61 -15.45
N ASP A 185 -19.88 -18.42 -14.89
CA ASP A 185 -20.29 -19.66 -15.54
C ASP A 185 -20.88 -19.29 -16.90
N GLU A 186 -20.19 -19.63 -18.00
CA GLU A 186 -20.68 -19.41 -19.38
C GLU A 186 -21.83 -20.38 -19.75
N ASN A 187 -22.38 -21.12 -18.79
CA ASN A 187 -23.46 -22.11 -18.97
C ASN A 187 -24.75 -21.72 -18.26
N SER A 188 -25.22 -20.48 -18.40
CA SER A 188 -26.55 -20.07 -17.94
C SER A 188 -27.43 -19.41 -19.00
N GLU A 189 -27.26 -19.78 -20.28
CA GLU A 189 -28.20 -19.44 -21.35
C GLU A 189 -28.34 -20.60 -22.35
N SER A 190 -29.29 -21.49 -22.09
CA SER A 190 -30.24 -22.02 -23.09
C SER A 190 -31.14 -23.07 -22.44
N ASP A 191 -32.21 -22.63 -21.78
CA ASP A 191 -33.42 -23.44 -21.60
C ASP A 191 -34.61 -22.48 -21.71
N ASN A 192 -34.98 -22.19 -22.96
CA ASN A 192 -36.29 -21.70 -23.34
C ASN A 192 -36.60 -22.34 -24.70
N ASP A 193 -37.07 -23.59 -24.65
CA ASP A 193 -37.90 -24.20 -25.69
C ASP A 193 -39.37 -24.15 -25.23
#